data_AF-A0A5C6X5N7-F1
#
_entry.id   AF-A0A5C6X5N7-F1
#
_cell.length_a   1.000
_cell.length_b   1.000
_cell.length_c   1.000
_cell.angle_alpha   90.00
_cell.angle_beta   90.00
_cell.angle_gamma   90.00
#
_symmetry.space_group_name_H-M   'P 1'
#
loop_
_entity.id
_entity.type
_entity.pdbx_description
1 polymer ?
#
loop_
_entity_poly.entity_id
_entity_poly.type
_entity_poly.pdbx_seq_one_letter_code
_entity_poly.pdbx_strand_id
1 'polypeptide(L)'
;MSHQPLPRTLLALLLCTAVSACEPSEPVKSPPVTVPGAPKPDAKTPPAAAADEAAEASEDAVESGEESPTRAPAALPPGTPEQQEALMQAKMAFLQNRLVEAEDQFKAIAESEPVTGDTVSAAIALGQIYSETGRRQRALDLYNDLRARVSDLPEVLLVLARTMAELDRPEDAIATYEEALKAQPDYIFLLTELAELHIQQGNQEKAGELLYTYEQRVHTLANRLEDHTTAPEDRLYLVDVFSFVDDDRGYRALIEALNDPHPQVRRAAAITVGELQLDEARNILQRVAIEDEATEVRLAARAALQVMQEQR
;
A
#
# COMPACT_ATOMS: atom_id res chain seq x y z
N MET A 1 -29.63 13.68 5.96
CA MET A 1 -28.37 13.08 6.42
C MET A 1 -27.58 12.81 5.14
N SER A 2 -26.57 13.61 4.84
CA SER A 2 -25.78 13.42 3.62
C SER A 2 -24.89 12.20 3.80
N HIS A 3 -25.18 11.14 3.05
CA HIS A 3 -24.27 10.00 2.94
C HIS A 3 -23.00 10.51 2.25
N GLN A 4 -21.89 10.59 2.98
CA GLN A 4 -20.59 10.68 2.33
C GLN A 4 -20.29 9.31 1.71
N PRO A 5 -19.88 9.24 0.44
CA PRO A 5 -19.40 7.99 -0.13
C PRO A 5 -18.23 7.48 0.70
N LEU A 6 -18.14 6.17 0.85
CA LEU A 6 -16.98 5.52 1.47
C LEU A 6 -15.70 6.10 0.85
N PRO A 7 -14.69 6.47 1.66
CA PRO A 7 -13.40 6.90 1.12
C PRO A 7 -12.90 5.82 0.16
N ARG A 8 -12.47 6.21 -1.06
CA ARG A 8 -12.03 5.25 -2.10
C ARG A 8 -10.91 4.33 -1.58
N THR A 9 -10.11 4.82 -0.63
CA THR A 9 -9.07 4.10 0.12
C THR A 9 -9.60 2.91 0.92
N LEU A 10 -10.83 2.95 1.42
CA LEU A 10 -11.49 1.88 2.16
C LEU A 10 -12.14 0.85 1.25
N LEU A 11 -12.64 1.29 0.09
CA LEU A 11 -13.07 0.38 -0.98
C LEU A 11 -11.87 -0.45 -1.50
N ALA A 12 -10.65 0.14 -1.52
CA ALA A 12 -9.40 -0.52 -1.89
C ALA A 12 -9.03 -1.66 -0.94
N LEU A 13 -9.00 -1.41 0.38
CA LEU A 13 -8.71 -2.43 1.40
C LEU A 13 -9.73 -3.57 1.39
N LEU A 14 -10.98 -3.26 1.02
CA LEU A 14 -12.03 -4.24 0.83
C LEU A 14 -11.87 -5.02 -0.48
N LEU A 15 -11.45 -4.40 -1.59
CA LEU A 15 -11.34 -5.03 -2.90
C LEU A 15 -10.02 -5.77 -3.12
N CYS A 16 -8.95 -5.38 -2.43
CA CYS A 16 -7.71 -6.12 -2.40
C CYS A 16 -7.94 -7.48 -1.74
N THR A 17 -7.88 -8.54 -2.54
CA THR A 17 -7.55 -9.86 -2.01
C THR A 17 -6.17 -9.72 -1.37
N ALA A 18 -6.08 -9.89 -0.05
CA ALA A 18 -4.79 -10.11 0.56
C ALA A 18 -4.10 -11.24 -0.22
N VAL A 19 -2.80 -11.05 -0.50
CA VAL A 19 -1.94 -11.83 -1.41
C VAL A 19 -1.93 -11.31 -2.86
N SER A 20 -1.17 -10.25 -3.07
CA SER A 20 -0.09 -10.31 -4.05
C SER A 20 1.17 -9.82 -3.36
N ALA A 21 1.81 -10.73 -2.62
CA ALA A 21 3.22 -10.57 -2.31
C ALA A 21 3.93 -10.50 -3.67
N CYS A 22 4.33 -9.29 -4.05
CA CYS A 22 5.41 -9.15 -5.01
C CYS A 22 6.59 -9.87 -4.35
N GLU A 23 6.95 -11.04 -4.87
CA GLU A 23 8.23 -11.65 -4.54
C GLU A 23 9.28 -10.55 -4.73
N PRO A 24 10.15 -10.26 -3.75
CA PRO A 24 11.30 -9.44 -4.05
C PRO A 24 12.10 -10.22 -5.08
N SER A 25 12.05 -9.80 -6.34
CA SER A 25 12.91 -10.31 -7.40
C SER A 25 14.33 -10.31 -6.83
N GLU A 26 14.96 -11.48 -6.80
CA GLU A 26 16.34 -11.62 -6.31
C GLU A 26 17.19 -10.49 -6.90
N PRO A 27 18.11 -9.88 -6.13
CA PRO A 27 18.98 -8.86 -6.66
C PRO A 27 19.77 -9.47 -7.82
N VAL A 28 19.40 -9.08 -9.04
CA VAL A 28 20.16 -9.41 -10.24
C VAL A 28 21.55 -8.84 -10.02
N LYS A 29 22.50 -9.72 -9.69
CA LYS A 29 23.92 -9.38 -9.62
C LYS A 29 24.30 -8.82 -10.98
N SER A 30 24.49 -7.52 -11.03
CA SER A 30 25.00 -6.83 -12.20
C SER A 30 26.37 -7.46 -12.53
N PRO A 31 26.63 -7.87 -13.78
CA PRO A 31 27.96 -8.30 -14.16
C PRO A 31 28.93 -7.12 -13.99
N PRO A 32 30.18 -7.36 -13.56
CA PRO A 32 31.11 -6.29 -13.26
C PRO A 32 31.41 -5.49 -14.53
N VAL A 33 31.13 -4.19 -14.48
CA VAL A 33 31.55 -3.24 -15.51
C VAL A 33 33.06 -3.11 -15.41
N THR A 34 33.78 -3.74 -16.34
CA THR A 34 35.21 -3.53 -16.56
C THR A 34 35.44 -2.15 -17.19
N VAL A 35 36.08 -1.25 -16.46
CA VAL A 35 36.66 -0.02 -17.01
C VAL A 35 38.15 -0.28 -17.32
N PRO A 36 38.64 -0.05 -18.56
CA PRO A 36 40.04 -0.30 -18.91
C PRO A 36 40.96 0.92 -18.68
N GLY A 37 42.10 0.67 -18.01
CA GLY A 37 43.31 1.50 -17.95
C GLY A 37 43.25 2.67 -16.95
N ALA A 38 44.25 3.00 -16.12
CA ALA A 38 45.63 2.58 -15.87
C ALA A 38 46.05 3.23 -14.51
N PRO A 39 47.33 3.24 -14.07
CA PRO A 39 48.30 2.17 -13.83
C PRO A 39 48.56 1.93 -12.32
N LYS A 40 49.20 0.79 -12.00
CA LYS A 40 49.68 0.42 -10.66
C LYS A 40 50.98 1.17 -10.29
N PRO A 41 51.27 1.38 -8.99
CA PRO A 41 52.63 1.41 -8.49
C PRO A 41 52.99 0.12 -7.71
N ASP A 42 54.27 -0.19 -7.77
CA ASP A 42 54.91 -1.47 -7.52
C ASP A 42 54.97 -1.94 -6.05
N ALA A 43 55.19 -3.25 -5.98
CA ALA A 43 55.42 -4.08 -4.82
C ALA A 43 56.55 -3.62 -3.90
N LYS A 44 56.39 -3.94 -2.60
CA LYS A 44 57.40 -4.65 -1.77
C LYS A 44 56.81 -5.05 -0.42
N THR A 45 56.80 -6.34 -0.17
CA THR A 45 56.77 -6.99 1.17
C THR A 45 58.16 -7.60 1.41
N PRO A 46 58.51 -8.23 2.56
CA PRO A 46 58.06 -8.15 3.98
C PRO A 46 59.35 -8.06 4.90
N PRO A 47 59.50 -8.66 6.12
CA PRO A 47 58.60 -9.28 7.10
C PRO A 47 58.83 -8.97 8.62
N ALA A 48 57.85 -9.41 9.43
CA ALA A 48 57.93 -10.08 10.76
C ALA A 48 58.70 -9.50 11.96
N ALA A 49 57.98 -9.42 13.10
CA ALA A 49 58.33 -9.88 14.48
C ALA A 49 57.34 -9.19 15.46
N ALA A 50 56.41 -9.88 16.13
CA ALA A 50 56.56 -10.73 17.32
C ALA A 50 56.80 -9.94 18.63
N ALA A 51 56.12 -10.40 19.70
CA ALA A 51 56.26 -10.04 21.13
C ALA A 51 55.64 -8.69 21.57
N ASP A 52 55.08 -8.53 22.76
CA ASP A 52 54.49 -9.41 23.78
C ASP A 52 53.81 -8.44 24.80
N GLU A 53 53.15 -9.01 25.80
CA GLU A 53 52.76 -8.41 27.09
C GLU A 53 51.34 -7.87 27.31
N ALA A 54 50.76 -8.52 28.33
CA ALA A 54 49.52 -8.32 29.03
C ALA A 54 49.56 -7.13 30.00
N ALA A 55 48.39 -6.56 30.29
CA ALA A 55 48.07 -5.99 31.60
C ALA A 55 46.54 -6.00 31.81
N GLU A 56 46.17 -6.44 33.01
CA GLU A 56 44.84 -6.77 33.49
C GLU A 56 43.94 -5.56 33.83
N ALA A 57 42.65 -5.90 33.98
CA ALA A 57 41.69 -5.42 34.98
C ALA A 57 40.80 -4.21 34.68
N SER A 58 39.50 -4.49 34.50
CA SER A 58 38.34 -4.11 35.34
C SER A 58 37.08 -4.00 34.46
N GLU A 59 36.16 -4.96 34.57
CA GLU A 59 34.87 -4.79 35.27
C GLU A 59 34.09 -3.56 34.81
N ASP A 60 33.17 -3.74 33.85
CA ASP A 60 31.75 -3.42 34.09
C ASP A 60 30.85 -4.03 33.02
N ALA A 61 29.73 -4.58 33.51
CA ALA A 61 28.69 -5.22 32.75
C ALA A 61 27.86 -4.19 31.97
N VAL A 62 27.61 -4.45 30.68
CA VAL A 62 26.38 -4.00 30.03
C VAL A 62 25.78 -5.19 29.31
N GLU A 63 24.69 -5.64 29.90
CA GLU A 63 23.83 -6.72 29.50
C GLU A 63 23.28 -6.47 28.10
N SER A 64 23.31 -7.56 27.33
CA SER A 64 22.81 -7.73 25.97
C SER A 64 21.45 -7.08 25.75
N GLY A 65 21.42 -6.12 24.82
CA GLY A 65 20.18 -5.75 24.15
C GLY A 65 19.62 -6.97 23.43
N GLU A 66 18.44 -7.40 23.86
CA GLU A 66 17.61 -8.30 23.08
C GLU A 66 17.22 -7.56 21.79
N GLU A 67 17.99 -7.78 20.72
CA GLU A 67 17.52 -7.52 19.37
C GLU A 67 16.32 -8.45 19.12
N SER A 68 15.13 -7.89 19.26
CA SER A 68 13.89 -8.50 18.78
C SER A 68 14.12 -8.93 17.32
N PRO A 69 13.93 -10.22 16.98
CA PRO A 69 14.17 -10.67 15.63
C PRO A 69 13.15 -10.00 14.72
N THR A 70 13.63 -9.26 13.73
CA THR A 70 12.84 -8.75 12.59
C THR A 70 12.24 -9.95 11.85
N ARG A 71 11.08 -10.38 12.31
CA ARG A 71 10.31 -11.47 11.70
C ARG A 71 9.66 -10.87 10.46
N ALA A 72 10.19 -11.22 9.28
CA ALA A 72 9.47 -10.96 8.03
C ALA A 72 8.03 -11.48 8.19
N PRO A 73 7.00 -10.69 7.83
CA PRO A 73 5.62 -11.14 7.97
C PRO A 73 5.47 -12.43 7.17
N ALA A 74 5.11 -13.52 7.85
CA ALA A 74 4.84 -14.78 7.19
C ALA A 74 3.65 -14.54 6.25
N ALA A 75 3.88 -14.68 4.94
CA ALA A 75 2.82 -14.49 3.95
C ALA A 75 1.66 -15.44 4.28
N LEU A 76 0.48 -14.86 4.50
CA LEU A 76 -0.70 -15.64 4.84
C LEU A 76 -1.09 -16.57 3.69
N PRO A 77 -1.61 -17.76 3.99
CA PRO A 77 -2.21 -18.58 2.97
C PRO A 77 -3.39 -17.85 2.30
N PRO A 78 -3.64 -18.11 1.01
CA PRO A 78 -4.84 -17.61 0.35
C PRO A 78 -6.09 -18.20 1.00
N GLY A 79 -7.22 -17.49 0.89
CA GLY A 79 -8.51 -17.96 1.38
C GLY A 79 -8.93 -19.30 0.82
N THR A 80 -9.64 -20.10 1.61
CA THR A 80 -10.30 -21.32 1.11
C THR A 80 -11.39 -20.95 0.11
N PRO A 81 -11.80 -21.84 -0.82
CA PRO A 81 -12.89 -21.55 -1.74
C PRO A 81 -14.19 -21.11 -1.04
N GLU A 82 -14.44 -21.66 0.15
CA GLU A 82 -15.58 -21.31 1.00
C GLU A 82 -15.44 -19.89 1.57
N GLN A 83 -14.24 -19.51 2.03
CA GLN A 83 -13.95 -18.14 2.49
C GLN A 83 -14.07 -17.14 1.34
N GLN A 84 -13.56 -17.47 0.16
CA GLN A 84 -13.62 -16.62 -1.04
C GLN A 84 -15.06 -16.36 -1.46
N GLU A 85 -15.89 -17.40 -1.52
CA GLU A 85 -17.30 -17.28 -1.87
C GLU A 85 -18.07 -16.45 -0.82
N ALA A 86 -17.87 -16.74 0.46
CA ALA A 86 -18.50 -16.00 1.54
C ALA A 86 -18.08 -14.52 1.52
N LEU A 87 -16.80 -14.23 1.27
CA LEU A 87 -16.27 -12.88 1.19
C LEU A 87 -16.87 -12.11 0.02
N MET A 88 -17.05 -12.75 -1.13
CA MET A 88 -17.75 -12.16 -2.28
C MET A 88 -19.20 -11.80 -1.93
N GLN A 89 -19.93 -12.71 -1.28
CA GLN A 89 -21.31 -12.46 -0.85
C GLN A 89 -21.40 -11.30 0.15
N ALA A 90 -20.51 -11.26 1.13
CA ALA A 90 -20.42 -10.19 2.13
C ALA A 90 -20.16 -8.82 1.49
N LYS A 91 -19.21 -8.76 0.54
CA LYS A 91 -18.94 -7.54 -0.24
C LYS A 91 -20.16 -7.09 -1.03
N MET A 92 -20.89 -8.02 -1.66
CA MET A 92 -22.11 -7.69 -2.42
C MET A 92 -23.22 -7.17 -1.51
N ALA A 93 -23.41 -7.76 -0.32
CA ALA A 93 -24.36 -7.25 0.67
C ALA A 93 -23.98 -5.84 1.13
N PHE A 94 -22.70 -5.61 1.39
CA PHE A 94 -22.16 -4.30 1.79
C PHE A 94 -22.38 -3.23 0.71
N LEU A 95 -22.05 -3.53 -0.54
CA LEU A 95 -22.28 -2.61 -1.68
C LEU A 95 -23.76 -2.29 -1.91
N GLN A 96 -24.66 -3.20 -1.55
CA GLN A 96 -26.10 -3.00 -1.60
C GLN A 96 -26.66 -2.31 -0.34
N ASN A 97 -25.79 -1.83 0.55
CA ASN A 97 -26.13 -1.19 1.82
C ASN A 97 -26.95 -2.09 2.77
N ARG A 98 -26.85 -3.41 2.62
CA ARG A 98 -27.43 -4.41 3.52
C ARG A 98 -26.47 -4.65 4.70
N LEU A 99 -26.23 -3.60 5.49
CA LEU A 99 -25.16 -3.57 6.49
C LEU A 99 -25.26 -4.66 7.57
N VAL A 100 -26.47 -5.03 8.00
CA VAL A 100 -26.66 -6.09 9.01
C VAL A 100 -26.24 -7.45 8.46
N GLU A 101 -26.66 -7.77 7.24
CA GLU A 101 -26.28 -9.02 6.57
C GLU A 101 -24.78 -9.07 6.28
N ALA A 102 -24.22 -7.94 5.81
CA ALA A 102 -22.79 -7.82 5.57
C ALA A 102 -21.99 -8.00 6.88
N GLU A 103 -22.42 -7.37 7.98
CA GLU A 103 -21.80 -7.51 9.30
C GLU A 103 -21.76 -8.98 9.75
N ASP A 104 -22.90 -9.68 9.67
CA ASP A 104 -22.98 -11.09 10.06
C ASP A 104 -22.08 -11.98 9.20
N GLN A 105 -22.04 -11.74 7.88
CA GLN A 105 -21.23 -12.51 6.95
C GLN A 105 -19.72 -12.24 7.15
N PHE A 106 -19.31 -10.98 7.26
CA PHE A 106 -17.91 -10.64 7.54
C PHE A 106 -17.44 -11.20 8.88
N LYS A 107 -18.30 -11.16 9.90
CA LYS A 107 -18.00 -11.76 11.20
C LYS A 107 -17.74 -13.26 11.10
N ALA A 108 -18.61 -13.99 10.39
CA ALA A 108 -18.44 -15.42 10.21
C ALA A 108 -17.10 -15.78 9.54
N ILE A 109 -16.67 -14.97 8.56
CA ILE A 109 -15.38 -15.18 7.87
C ILE A 109 -14.20 -14.81 8.78
N ALA A 110 -14.27 -13.67 9.47
CA ALA A 110 -13.21 -13.19 10.38
C ALA A 110 -12.96 -14.12 11.59
N GLU A 111 -13.95 -14.93 11.96
CA GLU A 111 -13.88 -15.93 13.03
C GLU A 111 -13.59 -17.35 12.49
N SER A 112 -13.49 -17.53 11.17
CA SER A 112 -13.24 -18.83 10.55
C SER A 112 -11.77 -19.26 10.59
N GLU A 113 -11.56 -20.58 10.55
CA GLU A 113 -10.24 -21.20 10.43
C GLU A 113 -10.14 -21.94 9.08
N PRO A 114 -8.96 -22.00 8.45
CA PRO A 114 -7.69 -21.41 8.88
C PRO A 114 -7.69 -19.88 8.76
N VAL A 115 -6.83 -19.21 9.54
CA VAL A 115 -6.48 -17.79 9.33
C VAL A 115 -5.82 -17.63 7.95
N THR A 116 -6.48 -16.89 7.07
CA THR A 116 -6.05 -16.61 5.69
C THR A 116 -6.11 -15.12 5.38
N GLY A 117 -5.61 -14.73 4.21
CA GLY A 117 -5.81 -13.38 3.68
C GLY A 117 -7.27 -12.92 3.69
N ASP A 118 -8.21 -13.82 3.39
CA ASP A 118 -9.64 -13.49 3.36
C ASP A 118 -10.22 -13.25 4.76
N THR A 119 -9.71 -13.95 5.79
CA THR A 119 -10.10 -13.68 7.18
C THR A 119 -9.66 -12.28 7.63
N VAL A 120 -8.47 -11.83 7.18
CA VAL A 120 -7.96 -10.47 7.43
C VAL A 120 -8.83 -9.45 6.70
N SER A 121 -9.08 -9.64 5.41
CA SER A 121 -9.94 -8.74 4.62
C SER A 121 -11.34 -8.63 5.22
N ALA A 122 -11.93 -9.73 5.69
CA ALA A 122 -13.24 -9.73 6.35
C ALA A 122 -13.22 -9.02 7.70
N ALA A 123 -12.16 -9.20 8.51
CA ALA A 123 -12.02 -8.50 9.78
C ALA A 123 -11.87 -6.99 9.59
N ILE A 124 -11.07 -6.55 8.60
CA ILE A 124 -10.96 -5.14 8.19
C ILE A 124 -12.33 -4.58 7.79
N ALA A 125 -13.09 -5.32 6.98
CA ALA A 125 -14.43 -4.93 6.57
C ALA A 125 -15.40 -4.77 7.74
N LEU A 126 -15.40 -5.74 8.65
CA LEU A 126 -16.25 -5.73 9.83
C LEU A 126 -15.90 -4.57 10.77
N GLY A 127 -14.62 -4.33 11.01
CA GLY A 127 -14.17 -3.23 11.84
C GLY A 127 -14.55 -1.87 11.23
N GLN A 128 -14.53 -1.74 9.90
CA GLN A 128 -15.03 -0.54 9.24
C GLN A 128 -16.53 -0.34 9.49
N ILE A 129 -17.34 -1.38 9.34
CA ILE A 129 -18.77 -1.32 9.65
C ILE A 129 -18.96 -0.86 11.11
N TYR A 130 -18.15 -1.37 12.04
CA TYR A 130 -18.18 -0.90 13.42
C TYR A 130 -17.83 0.58 13.56
N SER A 131 -16.76 1.08 12.91
CA SER A 131 -16.39 2.50 12.97
C SER A 131 -17.49 3.41 12.40
N GLU A 132 -18.04 3.10 11.23
CA GLU A 132 -19.10 3.91 10.57
C GLU A 132 -20.41 3.95 11.36
N THR A 133 -20.71 2.87 12.08
CA THR A 133 -21.89 2.78 12.95
C THR A 133 -21.63 3.32 14.36
N GLY A 134 -20.48 3.97 14.60
CA GLY A 134 -20.11 4.57 15.89
C GLY A 134 -19.66 3.55 16.95
N ARG A 135 -19.52 2.28 16.59
CA ARG A 135 -19.04 1.18 17.45
C ARG A 135 -17.51 1.07 17.43
N ARG A 136 -16.79 2.21 17.44
CA ARG A 136 -15.33 2.29 17.31
C ARG A 136 -14.55 1.43 18.31
N GLN A 137 -15.02 1.31 19.55
CA GLN A 137 -14.38 0.43 20.54
C GLN A 137 -14.40 -1.04 20.10
N ARG A 138 -15.50 -1.50 19.49
CA ARG A 138 -15.57 -2.88 18.95
C ARG A 138 -14.64 -3.08 17.77
N ALA A 139 -14.44 -2.05 16.94
CA ALA A 139 -13.45 -2.10 15.87
C ALA A 139 -12.04 -2.25 16.45
N LEU A 140 -11.71 -1.48 17.49
CA LEU A 140 -10.42 -1.55 18.16
C LEU A 140 -10.18 -2.94 18.78
N ASP A 141 -11.18 -3.49 19.47
CA ASP A 141 -11.08 -4.83 20.09
C ASP A 141 -10.89 -5.90 19.00
N LEU A 142 -11.69 -5.86 17.93
CA LEU A 142 -11.58 -6.77 16.79
C LEU A 142 -10.19 -6.74 16.14
N TYR A 143 -9.64 -5.54 15.92
CA TYR A 143 -8.33 -5.41 15.28
C TYR A 143 -7.18 -5.83 16.20
N ASN A 144 -7.29 -5.65 17.51
CA ASN A 144 -6.30 -6.18 18.45
C ASN A 144 -6.33 -7.71 18.47
N ASP A 145 -7.51 -8.31 18.47
CA ASP A 145 -7.69 -9.77 18.37
C ASP A 145 -7.17 -10.31 17.04
N LEU A 146 -7.31 -9.54 15.95
CA LEU A 146 -6.73 -9.87 14.66
C LEU A 146 -5.20 -9.81 14.71
N ARG A 147 -4.61 -8.70 15.18
CA ARG A 147 -3.14 -8.57 15.31
C ARG A 147 -2.52 -9.71 16.11
N ALA A 148 -3.18 -10.14 17.19
CA ALA A 148 -2.73 -11.27 18.00
C ALA A 148 -2.68 -12.62 17.25
N ARG A 149 -3.51 -12.79 16.21
CA ARG A 149 -3.59 -14.01 15.38
C ARG A 149 -2.65 -13.97 14.18
N VAL A 150 -2.48 -12.79 13.57
CA VAL A 150 -1.93 -12.68 12.21
C VAL A 150 -0.54 -12.01 12.15
N SER A 151 0.01 -11.61 13.32
CA SER A 151 1.28 -10.84 13.44
C SER A 151 1.20 -9.46 12.74
N ASP A 152 2.26 -8.65 12.88
CA ASP A 152 2.30 -7.21 12.55
C ASP A 152 2.23 -6.91 11.04
N LEU A 153 1.04 -7.10 10.45
CA LEU A 153 0.76 -6.74 9.06
C LEU A 153 0.50 -5.23 8.92
N PRO A 154 1.13 -4.54 7.95
CA PRO A 154 0.97 -3.09 7.75
C PRO A 154 -0.48 -2.63 7.62
N GLU A 155 -1.34 -3.40 6.94
CA GLU A 155 -2.75 -3.09 6.75
C GLU A 155 -3.54 -3.18 8.05
N VAL A 156 -3.18 -4.11 8.94
CA VAL A 156 -3.80 -4.24 10.28
C VAL A 156 -3.35 -3.11 11.19
N LEU A 157 -2.07 -2.75 11.15
CA LEU A 157 -1.53 -1.62 11.90
C LEU A 157 -2.15 -0.29 11.46
N LEU A 158 -2.37 -0.10 10.15
CA LEU A 158 -3.06 1.06 9.60
C LEU A 158 -4.47 1.22 10.21
N VAL A 159 -5.30 0.17 10.16
CA VAL A 159 -6.68 0.26 10.67
C VAL A 159 -6.74 0.37 12.19
N LEU A 160 -5.78 -0.22 12.91
CA LEU A 160 -5.61 -0.03 14.36
C LEU A 160 -5.34 1.43 14.69
N ALA A 161 -4.31 2.00 14.08
CA ALA A 161 -3.89 3.38 14.30
C ALA A 161 -5.02 4.37 13.96
N ARG A 162 -5.69 4.20 12.83
CA ARG A 162 -6.86 5.01 12.46
C ARG A 162 -7.96 4.93 13.51
N THR A 163 -8.28 3.73 13.97
CA THR A 163 -9.32 3.52 14.99
C THR A 163 -8.93 4.16 16.33
N MET A 164 -7.65 4.11 16.71
CA MET A 164 -7.14 4.81 17.90
C MET A 164 -7.26 6.33 17.76
N ALA A 165 -6.91 6.89 16.60
CA ALA A 165 -7.09 8.31 16.31
C ALA A 165 -8.56 8.73 16.43
N GLU A 166 -9.48 7.94 15.86
CA GLU A 166 -10.92 8.17 15.97
C GLU A 166 -11.48 8.05 17.40
N LEU A 167 -10.76 7.38 18.29
CA LEU A 167 -11.07 7.25 19.71
C LEU A 167 -10.38 8.31 20.57
N ASP A 168 -9.83 9.37 19.97
CA ASP A 168 -9.13 10.46 20.65
C ASP A 168 -7.87 9.97 21.40
N ARG A 169 -7.15 9.00 20.79
CA ARG A 169 -5.86 8.47 21.26
C ARG A 169 -4.75 8.71 20.22
N PRO A 170 -4.44 9.97 19.88
CA PRO A 170 -3.53 10.29 18.78
C PRO A 170 -2.09 9.84 19.04
N GLU A 171 -1.61 9.80 20.29
CA GLU A 171 -0.24 9.34 20.60
C GLU A 171 -0.06 7.86 20.30
N ASP A 172 -1.03 7.02 20.69
CA ASP A 172 -1.02 5.58 20.40
C ASP A 172 -1.16 5.32 18.90
N ALA A 173 -1.97 6.13 18.21
CA ALA A 173 -2.14 6.07 16.77
C ALA A 173 -0.82 6.39 16.03
N ILE A 174 -0.12 7.46 16.43
CA ILE A 174 1.17 7.83 15.84
C ILE A 174 2.20 6.72 16.04
N ALA A 175 2.34 6.17 17.24
CA ALA A 175 3.26 5.06 17.50
C ALA A 175 2.97 3.85 16.61
N THR A 176 1.69 3.47 16.49
CA THR A 176 1.25 2.34 15.68
C THR A 176 1.47 2.59 14.17
N TYR A 177 1.23 3.81 13.69
CA TYR A 177 1.53 4.17 12.31
C TYR A 177 3.04 4.19 12.01
N GLU A 178 3.87 4.63 12.94
CA GLU A 178 5.33 4.57 12.81
C GLU A 178 5.83 3.12 12.73
N GLU A 179 5.23 2.21 13.49
CA GLU A 179 5.48 0.76 13.38
C GLU A 179 5.12 0.24 11.97
N ALA A 180 3.94 0.61 11.46
CA ALA A 180 3.50 0.23 10.12
C ALA A 180 4.45 0.75 9.03
N LEU A 181 4.91 2.00 9.16
CA LEU A 181 5.81 2.63 8.20
C LEU A 181 7.22 2.03 8.27
N LYS A 182 7.68 1.59 9.44
CA LYS A 182 8.94 0.84 9.58
C LYS A 182 8.85 -0.53 8.91
N ALA A 183 7.71 -1.22 9.08
CA ALA A 183 7.49 -2.53 8.48
C ALA A 183 7.38 -2.46 6.95
N GLN A 184 6.70 -1.44 6.43
CA GLN A 184 6.58 -1.20 5.00
C GLN A 184 6.90 0.27 4.68
N PRO A 185 8.18 0.58 4.45
CA PRO A 185 8.60 1.93 4.11
C PRO A 185 7.83 2.46 2.94
N ASP A 186 7.56 1.69 1.89
CA ASP A 186 6.94 2.18 0.66
C ASP A 186 5.42 2.40 0.74
N TYR A 187 4.79 2.20 1.91
CA TYR A 187 3.35 2.38 2.03
C TYR A 187 2.98 3.86 2.13
N ILE A 188 2.76 4.48 0.96
CA ILE A 188 2.59 5.94 0.79
C ILE A 188 1.43 6.51 1.63
N PHE A 189 0.34 5.77 1.78
CA PHE A 189 -0.84 6.21 2.53
C PHE A 189 -0.55 6.49 4.02
N LEU A 190 0.41 5.78 4.62
CA LEU A 190 0.78 6.02 6.01
C LEU A 190 1.37 7.42 6.23
N LEU A 191 2.05 7.98 5.22
CA LEU A 191 2.68 9.29 5.34
C LEU A 191 1.65 10.40 5.48
N THR A 192 0.56 10.35 4.72
CA THR A 192 -0.51 11.36 4.78
C THR A 192 -1.30 11.26 6.08
N GLU A 193 -1.60 10.04 6.53
CA GLU A 193 -2.31 9.80 7.81
C GLU A 193 -1.49 10.28 9.02
N LEU A 194 -0.19 9.96 9.05
CA LEU A 194 0.72 10.48 10.09
C LEU A 194 0.87 11.99 10.03
N ALA A 195 1.02 12.56 8.83
CA ALA A 195 1.15 14.00 8.67
C ALA A 195 -0.10 14.74 9.19
N GLU A 196 -1.29 14.22 8.92
CA GLU A 196 -2.55 14.78 9.41
C GLU A 196 -2.60 14.75 10.95
N LEU A 197 -2.25 13.64 11.58
CA LEU A 197 -2.20 13.56 13.06
C LEU A 197 -1.19 14.55 13.65
N HIS A 198 0.00 14.68 13.05
CA HIS A 198 0.98 15.67 13.51
C HIS A 198 0.49 17.11 13.32
N ILE A 199 -0.25 17.42 12.24
CA ILE A 199 -0.89 18.73 12.06
C ILE A 199 -1.90 18.99 13.18
N GLN A 200 -2.75 18.02 13.50
CA GLN A 200 -3.75 18.13 14.57
C GLN A 200 -3.10 18.37 15.94
N GLN A 201 -1.94 17.75 16.20
CA GLN A 201 -1.15 17.97 17.42
C GLN A 201 -0.31 19.27 17.39
N GLY A 202 -0.29 20.01 16.28
CA GLY A 202 0.53 21.23 16.13
C GLY A 202 2.01 20.97 15.84
N ASN A 203 2.40 19.73 15.57
CA ASN A 203 3.75 19.29 15.24
C ASN A 203 4.08 19.55 13.76
N GLN A 204 4.08 20.83 13.36
CA GLN A 204 4.21 21.25 11.96
C GLN A 204 5.52 20.81 11.29
N GLU A 205 6.62 20.79 12.03
CA GLU A 205 7.92 20.33 11.52
C GLU A 205 7.84 18.88 11.06
N LYS A 206 7.31 17.99 11.92
CA LYS A 206 7.21 16.57 11.62
C LYS A 206 6.24 16.29 10.48
N ALA A 207 5.10 16.99 10.47
CA ALA A 207 4.17 16.93 9.35
C ALA A 207 4.83 17.34 8.02
N GLY A 208 5.64 18.41 8.04
CA GLY A 208 6.38 18.86 6.86
C GLY A 208 7.36 17.82 6.33
N GLU A 209 8.10 17.15 7.20
CA GLU A 209 9.01 16.05 6.81
C GLU A 209 8.27 14.88 6.14
N LEU A 210 7.13 14.48 6.72
CA LEU A 210 6.31 13.39 6.22
C LEU A 210 5.70 13.72 4.86
N LEU A 211 5.15 14.93 4.70
CA LEU A 211 4.60 15.41 3.43
C LEU A 211 5.69 15.53 2.36
N TYR A 212 6.87 16.04 2.70
CA TYR A 212 8.00 16.06 1.77
C TYR A 212 8.38 14.65 1.32
N THR A 213 8.42 13.68 2.25
CA THR A 213 8.69 12.27 1.91
C THR A 213 7.61 11.69 1.01
N TYR A 214 6.34 12.02 1.27
CA TYR A 214 5.20 11.62 0.44
C TYR A 214 5.35 12.16 -0.99
N GLU A 215 5.67 13.45 -1.12
CA GLU A 215 5.88 14.09 -2.41
C GLU A 215 7.00 13.44 -3.23
N GLN A 216 8.13 13.12 -2.59
CA GLN A 216 9.24 12.43 -3.26
C GLN A 216 8.85 11.04 -3.75
N ARG A 217 8.04 10.31 -2.97
CA ARG A 217 7.59 8.97 -3.34
C ARG A 217 6.58 9.00 -4.47
N VAL A 218 5.57 9.86 -4.38
CA VAL A 218 4.59 10.04 -5.47
C VAL A 218 5.30 10.43 -6.76
N HIS A 219 6.27 11.35 -6.69
CA HIS A 219 7.06 11.73 -7.86
C HIS A 219 7.83 10.52 -8.45
N THR A 220 8.46 9.71 -7.60
CA THR A 220 9.19 8.52 -8.04
C THR A 220 8.27 7.49 -8.69
N LEU A 221 7.08 7.25 -8.10
CA LEU A 221 6.10 6.32 -8.65
C LEU A 221 5.51 6.82 -9.98
N ALA A 222 5.25 8.11 -10.09
CA ALA A 222 4.74 8.73 -11.33
C ALA A 222 5.76 8.55 -12.47
N ASN A 223 7.03 8.84 -12.20
CA ASN A 223 8.10 8.63 -13.19
C ASN A 223 8.25 7.16 -13.60
N ARG A 224 8.05 6.20 -12.68
CA ARG A 224 8.07 4.76 -13.00
C ARG A 224 6.89 4.33 -13.87
N LEU A 225 5.73 4.95 -13.72
CA LEU A 225 4.57 4.72 -14.59
C LEU A 225 4.81 5.29 -15.99
N GLU A 226 5.50 6.43 -16.11
CA GLU A 226 5.85 7.03 -17.41
C GLU A 226 7.04 6.32 -18.11
N ASP A 227 7.88 5.62 -17.35
CA ASP A 227 9.03 4.90 -17.89
C ASP A 227 8.61 3.60 -18.59
N HIS A 228 8.55 3.64 -19.93
CA HIS A 228 8.23 2.48 -20.76
C HIS A 228 9.26 1.33 -20.67
N THR A 229 10.41 1.52 -20.03
CA THR A 229 11.38 0.45 -19.75
C THR A 229 11.06 -0.34 -18.47
N THR A 230 10.26 0.23 -17.57
CA THR A 230 9.68 -0.48 -16.42
C THR A 230 8.77 -1.61 -16.93
N ALA A 231 8.62 -2.72 -16.21
CA ALA A 231 7.80 -3.84 -16.66
C ALA A 231 6.31 -3.43 -16.77
N PRO A 232 5.54 -3.89 -17.79
CA PRO A 232 4.11 -3.57 -17.90
C PRO A 232 3.31 -3.97 -16.65
N GLU A 233 3.69 -5.06 -15.99
CA GLU A 233 3.07 -5.54 -14.74
C GLU A 233 3.23 -4.52 -13.60
N ASP A 234 4.44 -3.95 -13.47
CA ASP A 234 4.71 -2.88 -12.51
C ASP A 234 3.91 -1.62 -12.83
N ARG A 235 3.82 -1.25 -14.12
CA ARG A 235 3.04 -0.08 -14.54
C ARG A 235 1.54 -0.28 -14.30
N LEU A 236 1.02 -1.48 -14.53
CA LEU A 236 -0.36 -1.83 -14.17
C LEU A 236 -0.62 -1.67 -12.67
N TYR A 237 0.31 -2.13 -11.84
CA TYR A 237 0.24 -1.92 -10.39
C TYR A 237 0.26 -0.42 -10.04
N LEU A 238 1.08 0.39 -10.70
CA LEU A 238 1.12 1.84 -10.44
C LEU A 238 -0.16 2.56 -10.87
N VAL A 239 -0.83 2.11 -11.94
CA VAL A 239 -2.17 2.60 -12.30
C VAL A 239 -3.18 2.34 -11.18
N ASP A 240 -3.11 1.16 -10.56
CA ASP A 240 -3.96 0.81 -9.43
C ASP A 240 -3.64 1.68 -8.20
N VAL A 241 -2.35 1.86 -7.87
CA VAL A 241 -1.93 2.76 -6.79
C VAL A 241 -2.50 4.17 -6.98
N PHE A 242 -2.38 4.75 -8.18
CA PHE A 242 -2.90 6.09 -8.46
C PHE A 242 -4.42 6.17 -8.61
N SER A 243 -5.14 5.04 -8.64
CA SER A 243 -6.60 5.04 -8.51
C SER A 243 -7.07 5.43 -7.10
N PHE A 244 -6.17 5.32 -6.11
CA PHE A 244 -6.46 5.58 -4.69
C PHE A 244 -5.68 6.76 -4.11
N VAL A 245 -4.55 7.14 -4.73
CA VAL A 245 -3.76 8.30 -4.32
C VAL A 245 -4.34 9.56 -4.98
N ASP A 246 -4.90 10.45 -4.17
CA ASP A 246 -5.43 11.74 -4.60
C ASP A 246 -4.31 12.78 -4.74
N ASP A 247 -3.59 12.73 -5.86
CA ASP A 247 -2.46 13.62 -6.15
C ASP A 247 -2.35 13.96 -7.64
N ASP A 248 -2.26 15.26 -7.95
CA ASP A 248 -2.14 15.78 -9.31
C ASP A 248 -1.02 15.15 -10.12
N ARG A 249 0.11 14.78 -9.49
CA ARG A 249 1.24 14.13 -10.18
C ARG A 249 0.87 12.71 -10.62
N GLY A 250 0.17 11.98 -9.75
CA GLY A 250 -0.36 10.65 -10.08
C GLY A 250 -1.40 10.73 -11.19
N TYR A 251 -2.31 11.70 -11.12
CA TYR A 251 -3.31 11.94 -12.17
C TYR A 251 -2.69 12.29 -13.51
N ARG A 252 -1.64 13.10 -13.55
CA ARG A 252 -0.91 13.38 -14.80
C ARG A 252 -0.28 12.12 -15.39
N ALA A 253 0.37 11.30 -14.55
CA ALA A 253 0.97 10.04 -15.00
C ALA A 253 -0.10 9.05 -15.50
N LEU A 254 -1.28 8.98 -14.86
CA LEU A 254 -2.42 8.19 -15.33
C LEU A 254 -2.93 8.65 -16.70
N ILE A 255 -3.01 9.97 -16.92
CA ILE A 255 -3.43 10.53 -18.20
C ILE A 255 -2.40 10.22 -19.30
N GLU A 256 -1.10 10.30 -18.99
CA GLU A 256 -0.04 9.94 -19.94
C GLU A 256 -0.07 8.45 -20.29
N ALA A 257 -0.38 7.59 -19.31
CA ALA A 257 -0.52 6.14 -19.48
C ALA A 257 -1.64 5.74 -20.47
N LEU A 258 -2.53 6.66 -20.88
CA LEU A 258 -3.46 6.45 -22.00
C LEU A 258 -2.73 6.27 -23.34
N ASN A 259 -1.45 6.62 -23.44
CA ASN A 259 -0.62 6.44 -24.63
C ASN A 259 0.47 5.35 -24.43
N ASP A 260 0.39 4.57 -23.35
CA ASP A 260 1.38 3.52 -23.03
C ASP A 260 1.55 2.51 -24.19
N PRO A 261 2.77 2.02 -24.48
CA PRO A 261 2.98 1.03 -25.54
C PRO A 261 2.20 -0.27 -25.34
N HIS A 262 1.92 -0.65 -24.09
CA HIS A 262 1.24 -1.88 -23.73
C HIS A 262 -0.29 -1.68 -23.65
N PRO A 263 -1.10 -2.39 -24.47
CA PRO A 263 -2.55 -2.19 -24.51
C PRO A 263 -3.26 -2.39 -23.17
N GLN A 264 -2.76 -3.31 -22.33
CA GLN A 264 -3.38 -3.54 -21.02
C GLN A 264 -3.21 -2.33 -20.09
N VAL A 265 -2.07 -1.62 -20.15
CA VAL A 265 -1.83 -0.42 -19.35
C VAL A 265 -2.75 0.70 -19.83
N ARG A 266 -2.86 0.93 -21.15
CA ARG A 266 -3.80 1.93 -21.70
C ARG A 266 -5.25 1.65 -21.31
N ARG A 267 -5.66 0.38 -21.37
CA ARG A 267 -6.99 -0.06 -20.94
C ARG A 267 -7.22 0.26 -19.47
N ALA A 268 -6.28 -0.11 -18.60
CA ALA A 268 -6.36 0.15 -17.16
C ALA A 268 -6.45 1.66 -16.89
N ALA A 269 -5.54 2.45 -17.48
CA ALA A 269 -5.55 3.91 -17.39
C ALA A 269 -6.89 4.51 -17.84
N ALA A 270 -7.46 4.05 -18.96
CA ALA A 270 -8.75 4.55 -19.44
C ALA A 270 -9.89 4.31 -18.45
N ILE A 271 -9.93 3.13 -17.83
CA ILE A 271 -10.92 2.81 -16.78
C ILE A 271 -10.71 3.73 -15.58
N THR A 272 -9.49 3.76 -15.02
CA THR A 272 -9.16 4.53 -13.82
C THR A 272 -9.45 6.02 -13.98
N VAL A 273 -9.01 6.61 -15.10
CA VAL A 273 -9.26 8.02 -15.44
C VAL A 273 -10.76 8.34 -15.49
N GLY A 274 -11.57 7.44 -16.05
CA GLY A 274 -13.03 7.58 -16.10
C GLY A 274 -13.68 7.48 -14.72
N GLU A 275 -13.25 6.53 -13.89
CA GLU A 275 -13.75 6.35 -12.53
C GLU A 275 -13.38 7.52 -11.60
N LEU A 276 -12.22 8.13 -11.82
CA LEU A 276 -11.73 9.31 -11.12
C LEU A 276 -12.32 10.63 -11.66
N GLN A 277 -13.05 10.58 -12.79
CA GLN A 277 -13.67 11.77 -13.40
C GLN A 277 -12.65 12.85 -13.80
N LEU A 278 -11.47 12.45 -14.29
CA LEU A 278 -10.43 13.40 -14.70
C LEU A 278 -10.81 14.08 -16.02
N ASP A 279 -11.50 15.21 -15.92
CA ASP A 279 -12.06 15.96 -17.06
C ASP A 279 -10.98 16.38 -18.08
N GLU A 280 -9.75 16.61 -17.63
CA GLU A 280 -8.58 16.93 -18.47
C GLU A 280 -8.29 15.84 -19.51
N ALA A 281 -8.62 14.59 -19.20
CA ALA A 281 -8.38 13.44 -20.06
C ALA A 281 -9.42 13.26 -21.17
N ARG A 282 -10.56 13.99 -21.12
CA ARG A 282 -11.71 13.74 -22.01
C ARG A 282 -11.34 13.75 -23.50
N ASN A 283 -10.50 14.70 -23.92
CA ASN A 283 -10.07 14.80 -25.32
C ASN A 283 -9.19 13.61 -25.73
N ILE A 284 -8.32 13.16 -24.84
CA ILE A 284 -7.45 12.00 -25.07
C ILE A 284 -8.30 10.73 -25.15
N LEU A 285 -9.26 10.54 -24.23
CA LEU A 285 -10.18 9.41 -24.24
C LEU A 285 -11.04 9.37 -25.52
N GLN A 286 -11.50 10.52 -26.04
CA GLN A 286 -12.22 10.57 -27.31
C GLN A 286 -11.37 10.09 -28.49
N ARG A 287 -10.10 10.50 -28.53
CA ARG A 287 -9.14 10.01 -29.52
C ARG A 287 -8.91 8.51 -29.39
N VAL A 288 -8.59 8.03 -28.18
CA VAL A 288 -8.36 6.61 -27.88
C VAL A 288 -9.59 5.76 -28.24
N ALA A 289 -10.80 6.23 -27.98
CA ALA A 289 -12.06 5.54 -28.32
C ALA A 289 -12.27 5.29 -29.84
N ILE A 290 -11.58 6.03 -30.69
CA ILE A 290 -11.70 5.98 -32.15
C ILE A 290 -10.47 5.31 -32.76
N GLU A 291 -9.27 5.73 -32.34
CA GLU A 291 -8.01 5.52 -33.04
C GLU A 291 -7.15 4.39 -32.47
N ASP A 292 -7.36 3.96 -31.21
CA ASP A 292 -6.51 2.94 -30.59
C ASP A 292 -6.56 1.61 -31.37
N GLU A 293 -5.41 0.96 -31.56
CA GLU A 293 -5.31 -0.30 -32.29
C GLU A 293 -6.07 -1.44 -31.60
N ALA A 294 -6.02 -1.47 -30.26
CA ALA A 294 -6.61 -2.52 -29.44
C ALA A 294 -8.11 -2.26 -29.21
N THR A 295 -8.94 -3.26 -29.51
CA THR A 295 -10.40 -3.10 -29.44
C THR A 295 -10.88 -2.92 -28.00
N GLU A 296 -10.28 -3.64 -27.08
CA GLU A 296 -10.52 -3.57 -25.64
C GLU A 296 -10.19 -2.18 -25.07
N VAL A 297 -9.17 -1.50 -25.59
CA VAL A 297 -8.81 -0.13 -25.17
C VAL A 297 -9.84 0.86 -25.69
N ARG A 298 -10.26 0.74 -26.97
CA ARG A 298 -11.34 1.57 -27.52
C ARG A 298 -12.64 1.44 -26.72
N LEU A 299 -13.00 0.21 -26.33
CA LEU A 299 -14.18 -0.06 -25.51
C LEU A 299 -14.07 0.56 -24.11
N ALA A 300 -12.93 0.40 -23.46
CA ALA A 300 -12.68 1.00 -22.15
C ALA A 300 -12.78 2.53 -22.18
N ALA A 301 -12.18 3.18 -23.19
CA ALA A 301 -12.28 4.64 -23.34
C ALA A 301 -13.71 5.14 -23.58
N ARG A 302 -14.53 4.38 -24.33
CA ARG A 302 -15.96 4.71 -24.50
C ARG A 302 -16.74 4.56 -23.20
N ALA A 303 -16.51 3.49 -22.46
CA ALA A 303 -17.14 3.28 -21.16
C ALA A 303 -16.76 4.38 -20.17
N ALA A 304 -15.47 4.75 -20.11
CA ALA A 304 -14.98 5.85 -19.30
C ALA A 304 -15.70 7.18 -19.62
N LEU A 305 -15.81 7.53 -20.91
CA LEU A 305 -16.54 8.73 -21.33
C LEU A 305 -18.02 8.71 -20.95
N GLN A 306 -18.67 7.54 -20.97
CA GLN A 306 -20.05 7.40 -20.55
C GLN A 306 -20.20 7.58 -19.03
N VAL A 307 -19.34 6.94 -18.24
CA VAL A 307 -19.29 7.09 -16.78
C VAL A 307 -19.07 8.56 -16.40
N MET A 308 -18.24 9.29 -17.15
CA MET A 308 -18.02 10.73 -16.97
C MET A 308 -19.21 11.64 -17.34
N GLN A 309 -20.23 11.11 -18.03
CA GLN A 309 -21.44 11.86 -18.36
C GLN A 309 -22.57 11.61 -17.36
N GLU A 310 -22.67 10.39 -16.83
CA GLU A 310 -23.76 9.97 -15.94
C GLU A 310 -23.66 10.56 -14.52
N GLN A 311 -22.48 11.03 -14.11
CA GLN A 311 -22.23 11.58 -12.77
C GLN A 311 -22.31 13.12 -12.69
N ARG A 312 -22.88 13.78 -13.71
CA ARG A 312 -23.09 15.24 -13.75
C ARG A 312 -24.48 15.68 -13.28
#